data_AF-A0A4D5XEC0-F1
#
_entry.id   AF-A0A4D5XEC0-F1
#
_cell.length_a   1.000
_cell.length_b   1.000
_cell.length_c   1.000
_cell.angle_alpha   90.00
_cell.angle_beta   90.00
_cell.angle_gamma   90.00
#
_symmetry.space_group_name_H-M   'P 1'
#
loop_
_entity.id
_entity.type
_entity.pdbx_description
1 polymer ?
#
loop_
_entity_poly.entity_id
_entity_poly.type
_entity_poly.pdbx_seq_one_letter_code
_entity_poly.pdbx_strand_id
1 'polypeptide(L)'
;KSNFVKKYSVTFVQPDGRRSQPFYFFNRYDRETVAQTWQVLRSEFDQMLLDNAREKGAEVREQTTVHRLLMDGDQVVGVEATDQTGRTYEVRAPITIDCSGKEAFTSNRRGWRMRDPYLNKIAVWTYYKGSKREPGIDEGATTVAYVPDKGW
;
A
#
# COMPACT_ATOMS: atom_id res chain seq x y z
N LYS A 1 -8.21 -20.71 -5.02
CA LYS A 1 -6.88 -20.66 -4.38
C LYS A 1 -6.19 -19.38 -4.84
N SER A 2 -5.52 -18.64 -3.95
CA SER A 2 -4.75 -17.44 -4.32
C SER A 2 -3.41 -17.83 -4.96
N ASN A 3 -2.96 -17.08 -5.96
CA ASN A 3 -1.65 -17.25 -6.60
C ASN A 3 -0.52 -16.54 -5.81
N PHE A 4 -0.84 -15.76 -4.78
CA PHE A 4 0.14 -15.06 -3.96
C PHE A 4 0.75 -15.97 -2.89
N VAL A 5 2.03 -15.75 -2.59
CA VAL A 5 2.76 -16.51 -1.58
C VAL A 5 2.22 -16.13 -0.20
N LYS A 6 1.83 -17.13 0.60
CA LYS A 6 1.33 -16.91 1.96
C LYS A 6 2.47 -16.50 2.89
N LYS A 7 2.19 -15.55 3.77
CA LYS A 7 3.11 -15.01 4.77
C LYS A 7 2.55 -15.26 6.16
N TYR A 8 3.35 -15.92 7.00
CA TYR A 8 2.99 -16.25 8.39
C TYR A 8 3.91 -15.60 9.42
N SER A 9 5.03 -15.02 8.98
CA SER A 9 6.06 -14.54 9.87
C SER A 9 6.89 -13.39 9.28
N VAL A 10 7.68 -12.77 10.15
CA VAL A 10 8.78 -11.88 9.82
C VAL A 10 10.04 -12.40 10.52
N THR A 11 11.19 -12.25 9.88
CA THR A 11 12.50 -12.62 10.42
C THR A 11 13.47 -11.45 10.28
N PHE A 12 14.37 -11.32 11.24
CA PHE A 12 15.37 -10.26 11.25
C PHE A 12 16.77 -10.88 11.16
N VAL A 13 17.63 -10.29 10.34
CA VAL A 13 19.03 -10.70 10.16
C VAL A 13 19.92 -9.56 10.62
N GLN A 14 20.80 -9.84 11.56
CA GLN A 14 21.79 -8.88 12.06
C GLN A 14 22.92 -8.68 11.05
N PRO A 15 23.73 -7.59 11.15
CA PRO A 15 24.85 -7.36 10.25
C PRO A 15 25.91 -8.48 10.23
N ASP A 16 26.00 -9.26 11.31
CA ASP A 16 26.87 -10.45 11.41
C ASP A 16 26.28 -11.72 10.76
N GLY A 17 25.11 -11.61 10.14
CA GLY A 17 24.39 -12.70 9.48
C GLY A 17 23.54 -13.55 10.42
N ARG A 18 23.52 -13.30 11.73
CA ARG A 18 22.67 -14.04 12.67
C ARG A 18 21.20 -13.73 12.43
N ARG A 19 20.40 -14.78 12.27
CA ARG A 19 18.96 -14.68 12.08
C ARG A 19 18.21 -14.86 13.40
N SER A 20 17.17 -14.06 13.61
CA SER A 20 16.22 -14.27 14.71
C SER A 20 15.44 -15.57 14.53
N GLN A 21 14.83 -16.08 15.60
CA GLN A 21 13.70 -16.99 15.41
C GLN A 21 12.58 -16.25 14.64
N PRO A 22 11.81 -16.94 13.77
CA PRO A 22 10.69 -16.31 13.10
C PRO A 22 9.62 -15.82 14.08
N PHE A 23 9.21 -14.57 13.89
CA PHE A 23 8.07 -14.00 14.60
C PHE A 23 6.80 -14.43 13.88
N TYR A 24 6.26 -15.58 14.28
CA TYR A 24 5.01 -16.11 13.73
C TYR A 24 3.80 -15.33 14.23
N PHE A 25 2.90 -14.96 13.32
CA PHE A 25 1.69 -14.21 13.66
C PHE A 25 0.77 -15.00 14.59
N PHE A 26 0.74 -16.33 14.45
CA PHE A 26 -0.10 -17.22 15.27
C PHE A 26 0.43 -17.41 16.71
N ASN A 27 1.58 -16.84 17.05
CA ASN A 27 2.01 -16.76 18.45
C ASN A 27 1.23 -15.69 19.22
N ARG A 28 0.61 -14.73 18.51
CA ARG A 28 -0.17 -13.63 19.10
C ARG A 28 -1.65 -13.69 18.77
N TYR A 29 -1.99 -14.20 17.60
CA TYR A 29 -3.34 -14.24 17.05
C TYR A 29 -3.80 -15.67 16.80
N ASP A 30 -5.11 -15.86 16.69
CA ASP A 30 -5.68 -17.15 16.35
C ASP A 30 -5.22 -17.62 14.96
N ARG A 31 -4.73 -18.87 14.93
CA ARG A 31 -4.08 -19.46 13.75
C ARG A 31 -5.06 -19.68 12.60
N GLU A 32 -6.31 -20.01 12.93
CA GLU A 32 -7.31 -20.45 11.98
C GLU A 32 -8.10 -19.28 11.37
N THR A 33 -7.89 -18.06 11.87
CA THR A 33 -8.61 -16.86 11.43
C THR A 33 -7.69 -15.82 10.77
N VAL A 34 -6.87 -15.12 11.56
CA VAL A 34 -6.22 -13.86 11.13
C VAL A 34 -4.70 -13.92 11.10
N ALA A 35 -4.08 -15.01 11.55
CA ALA A 35 -2.63 -15.14 11.66
C ALA A 35 -1.91 -15.43 10.32
N GLN A 36 -2.40 -14.88 9.21
CA GLN A 36 -1.86 -15.06 7.87
C GLN A 36 -2.08 -13.80 7.02
N THR A 37 -1.14 -13.53 6.12
CA THR A 37 -1.33 -12.58 5.02
C THR A 37 -0.63 -13.09 3.74
N TRP A 38 -0.43 -12.23 2.74
CA TRP A 38 0.17 -12.58 1.46
C TRP A 38 1.29 -11.61 1.06
N GLN A 39 2.30 -12.13 0.38
CA GLN A 39 3.22 -11.34 -0.42
C GLN A 39 2.59 -11.13 -1.79
N VAL A 40 2.20 -9.90 -2.09
CA VAL A 40 1.42 -9.57 -3.29
C VAL A 40 2.22 -8.71 -4.25
N LEU A 41 2.02 -8.94 -5.55
CA LEU A 41 2.41 -7.98 -6.56
C LEU A 41 1.32 -6.90 -6.62
N ARG A 42 1.67 -5.66 -6.26
CA ARG A 42 0.70 -4.57 -6.09
C ARG A 42 -0.11 -4.26 -7.35
N SER A 43 0.48 -4.37 -8.54
CA SER A 43 -0.25 -4.15 -9.80
C SER A 43 -1.41 -5.13 -9.97
N GLU A 44 -1.22 -6.39 -9.61
CA GLU A 44 -2.28 -7.41 -9.69
C GLU A 44 -3.27 -7.30 -8.53
N PHE A 45 -2.77 -7.05 -7.33
CA PHE A 45 -3.59 -6.98 -6.13
C PHE A 45 -4.52 -5.75 -6.15
N ASP A 46 -3.99 -4.59 -6.53
CA ASP A 46 -4.78 -3.36 -6.60
C ASP A 46 -5.85 -3.46 -7.69
N GLN A 47 -5.52 -4.04 -8.85
CA GLN A 47 -6.49 -4.30 -9.92
C GLN A 47 -7.60 -5.24 -9.44
N MET A 48 -7.24 -6.34 -8.78
CA MET A 48 -8.20 -7.28 -8.21
C MET A 48 -9.17 -6.60 -7.22
N LEU A 49 -8.66 -5.70 -6.37
CA LEU A 49 -9.50 -4.93 -5.44
C LEU A 49 -10.40 -3.94 -6.17
N LEU A 50 -9.89 -3.26 -7.19
CA LEU A 50 -10.63 -2.29 -7.99
C LEU A 50 -11.77 -2.97 -8.77
N ASP A 51 -11.50 -4.12 -9.38
CA ASP A 51 -12.48 -4.92 -10.11
C ASP A 51 -13.57 -5.44 -9.17
N ASN A 52 -13.20 -5.95 -8.00
CA ASN A 52 -14.18 -6.35 -6.99
C ASN A 52 -15.04 -5.16 -6.53
N ALA A 53 -14.48 -3.96 -6.37
CA ALA A 53 -15.27 -2.78 -6.03
C ALA A 53 -16.31 -2.47 -7.13
N ARG A 54 -15.89 -2.56 -8.40
CA ARG A 54 -16.78 -2.40 -9.57
C ARG A 54 -17.89 -3.44 -9.57
N GLU A 55 -17.57 -4.72 -9.33
CA GLU A 55 -18.56 -5.81 -9.23
C GLU A 55 -19.55 -5.61 -8.08
N LYS A 56 -19.14 -4.95 -7.01
CA LYS A 56 -20.01 -4.57 -5.89
C LYS A 56 -20.81 -3.28 -6.14
N GLY A 57 -20.73 -2.71 -7.33
CA GLY A 57 -21.54 -1.57 -7.77
C GLY A 57 -20.87 -0.21 -7.64
N ALA A 58 -19.57 -0.15 -7.32
CA ALA A 58 -18.84 1.11 -7.38
C ALA A 58 -18.67 1.58 -8.83
N GLU A 59 -18.95 2.85 -9.11
CA GLU A 59 -18.56 3.45 -10.38
C GLU A 59 -17.04 3.74 -10.36
N VAL A 60 -16.29 3.02 -11.19
CA VAL A 60 -14.85 3.17 -11.30
C VAL A 60 -14.49 3.86 -12.62
N ARG A 61 -13.79 4.99 -12.51
CA ARG A 61 -13.27 5.75 -13.67
C ARG A 61 -11.75 5.76 -13.64
N GLU A 62 -11.15 4.89 -14.44
CA GLU A 62 -9.69 4.85 -14.63
C GLU A 62 -9.23 5.95 -15.58
N GLN A 63 -7.92 6.21 -15.63
CA GLN A 63 -7.30 7.25 -16.45
C GLN A 63 -7.99 8.63 -16.31
N THR A 64 -8.45 8.93 -15.10
CA THR A 64 -9.17 10.15 -14.74
C THR A 64 -8.44 10.81 -13.58
N THR A 65 -7.86 11.98 -13.83
CA THR A 65 -7.04 12.69 -12.84
C THR A 65 -7.88 13.77 -12.17
N VAL A 66 -7.92 13.77 -10.84
CA VAL A 66 -8.55 14.85 -10.07
C VAL A 66 -7.61 16.04 -10.00
N HIS A 67 -8.09 17.21 -10.41
CA HIS A 67 -7.32 18.44 -10.48
C HIS A 67 -7.75 19.49 -9.48
N ARG A 68 -8.96 19.44 -8.92
CA ARG A 68 -9.45 20.44 -7.94
C ARG A 68 -10.54 19.88 -7.04
N LEU A 69 -10.60 20.37 -5.79
CA LEU A 69 -11.76 20.18 -4.92
C LEU A 69 -12.78 21.27 -5.24
N LEU A 70 -14.04 20.88 -5.38
CA LEU A 70 -15.15 21.83 -5.47
C LEU A 70 -15.54 22.24 -4.05
N MET A 71 -15.66 23.54 -3.82
CA MET A 71 -15.94 24.12 -2.52
C MET A 71 -17.24 24.92 -2.56
N ASP A 72 -18.03 24.82 -1.50
CA ASP A 72 -19.12 25.74 -1.17
C ASP A 72 -18.84 26.29 0.22
N GLY A 73 -18.38 27.54 0.29
CA GLY A 73 -17.74 28.08 1.49
C GLY A 73 -16.57 27.18 1.95
N ASP A 74 -16.68 26.68 3.18
CA ASP A 74 -15.70 25.77 3.78
C ASP A 74 -15.99 24.28 3.52
N GLN A 75 -17.11 23.96 2.87
CA GLN A 75 -17.53 22.57 2.61
C GLN A 75 -16.99 22.06 1.27
N VAL A 76 -16.40 20.86 1.28
CA VAL A 76 -16.10 20.13 0.04
C VAL A 76 -17.37 19.53 -0.51
N VAL A 77 -17.71 19.85 -1.77
CA VAL A 77 -18.95 19.41 -2.43
C VAL A 77 -18.68 18.55 -3.67
N GLY A 78 -17.42 18.18 -3.92
CA GLY A 78 -17.04 17.34 -5.03
C GLY A 78 -15.61 17.60 -5.53
N VAL A 79 -15.37 17.18 -6.77
CA VAL A 79 -14.08 17.31 -7.46
C VAL A 79 -14.25 17.72 -8.92
N GLU A 80 -13.24 18.40 -9.44
CA GLU A 80 -13.03 18.60 -10.88
C GLU A 80 -11.97 17.61 -11.34
N ALA A 81 -12.26 16.89 -12.42
CA ALA A 81 -11.39 15.86 -12.97
C ALA A 81 -11.27 15.96 -14.48
N THR A 82 -10.17 15.44 -15.03
CA THR A 82 -9.90 15.35 -16.46
C THR A 82 -9.70 13.89 -16.84
N ASP A 83 -10.44 13.41 -17.84
CA ASP A 83 -10.30 12.05 -18.36
C ASP A 83 -9.19 11.92 -19.41
N GLN A 84 -8.97 10.68 -19.88
CA GLN A 84 -7.97 10.37 -20.90
C GLN A 84 -8.14 11.10 -22.25
N THR A 85 -9.33 11.63 -22.54
CA THR A 85 -9.60 12.40 -23.77
C THR A 85 -9.22 13.87 -23.62
N GLY A 86 -8.82 14.29 -22.41
CA GLY A 86 -8.58 15.70 -22.07
C GLY A 86 -9.85 16.45 -21.68
N ARG A 87 -11.01 15.78 -21.62
CA ARG A 87 -12.26 16.41 -21.21
C ARG A 87 -12.23 16.64 -19.70
N THR A 88 -12.45 17.88 -19.29
CA THR A 88 -12.58 18.28 -17.89
C THR A 88 -14.06 18.38 -17.50
N TYR A 89 -14.42 17.86 -16.32
CA TYR A 89 -15.78 17.88 -15.80
C TYR A 89 -15.82 17.85 -14.26
N GLU A 90 -16.97 18.21 -13.71
CA GLU A 90 -17.24 18.15 -12.26
C GLU A 90 -17.90 16.83 -11.86
N VAL A 91 -17.54 16.31 -10.69
CA VAL A 91 -18.23 15.23 -9.98
C VAL A 91 -18.62 15.75 -8.61
N ARG A 92 -19.92 15.88 -8.35
CA ARG A 92 -20.45 16.38 -7.07
C ARG A 92 -20.83 15.21 -6.16
N ALA A 93 -20.51 15.34 -4.89
CA ALA A 93 -20.81 14.35 -3.88
C ALA A 93 -20.99 15.00 -2.50
N PRO A 94 -21.89 14.49 -1.64
CA PRO A 94 -22.07 14.98 -0.28
C PRO A 94 -20.86 14.69 0.62
N ILE A 95 -20.09 13.65 0.29
CA ILE A 95 -18.86 13.25 0.99
C ILE A 95 -17.79 12.97 -0.05
N THR A 96 -16.61 13.55 0.13
CA THR A 96 -15.43 13.30 -0.70
C THR A 96 -14.30 12.78 0.19
N ILE A 97 -13.69 11.65 -0.18
CA ILE A 97 -12.60 11.03 0.58
C ILE A 97 -11.34 11.04 -0.29
N ASP A 98 -10.25 11.61 0.23
CA ASP A 98 -8.96 11.62 -0.46
C ASP A 98 -8.18 10.34 -0.18
N CYS A 99 -8.15 9.45 -1.18
CA CYS A 99 -7.39 8.20 -1.17
C CYS A 99 -6.17 8.24 -2.12
N SER A 100 -5.62 9.43 -2.42
CA SER A 100 -4.50 9.62 -3.36
C SER A 100 -3.13 9.10 -2.89
N GLY A 101 -3.06 8.50 -1.70
CA GLY A 101 -1.86 7.88 -1.18
C GLY A 101 -0.73 8.87 -0.92
N LYS A 102 0.48 8.57 -1.40
CA LYS A 102 1.69 9.36 -1.14
C LYS A 102 1.56 10.83 -1.59
N GLU A 103 0.85 11.05 -2.69
CA GLU A 103 0.64 12.39 -3.27
C GLU A 103 -0.20 13.28 -2.37
N ALA A 104 -0.96 12.71 -1.42
CA ALA A 104 -1.70 13.41 -0.36
C ALA A 104 -2.37 14.71 -0.85
N PHE A 105 -3.14 14.58 -1.94
CA PHE A 105 -3.64 15.67 -2.78
C PHE A 105 -4.22 16.84 -1.99
N THR A 106 -5.15 16.55 -1.09
CA THR A 106 -5.86 17.53 -0.26
C THR A 106 -4.92 18.16 0.75
N SER A 107 -4.20 17.32 1.53
CA SER A 107 -3.31 17.78 2.60
C SER A 107 -2.19 18.67 2.07
N ASN A 108 -1.63 18.34 0.89
CA ASN A 108 -0.60 19.15 0.25
C ASN A 108 -1.14 20.52 -0.16
N ARG A 109 -2.31 20.58 -0.81
CA ARG A 109 -2.89 21.85 -1.27
C ARG A 109 -3.37 22.76 -0.16
N ARG A 110 -3.78 22.17 0.96
CA ARG A 110 -4.20 22.91 2.15
C ARG A 110 -3.04 23.24 3.09
N GLY A 111 -1.82 22.79 2.79
CA GLY A 111 -0.65 23.02 3.65
C GLY A 111 -0.71 22.27 4.98
N TRP A 112 -1.51 21.20 5.08
CA TRP A 112 -1.68 20.42 6.32
C TRP A 112 -0.59 19.36 6.52
N ARG A 113 0.22 19.10 5.50
CA ARG A 113 1.23 18.04 5.55
C ARG A 113 2.35 18.41 6.52
N MET A 114 2.41 17.67 7.62
CA MET A 114 3.53 17.73 8.57
C MET A 114 4.49 16.58 8.32
N ARG A 115 5.79 16.88 8.25
CA ARG A 115 6.82 15.85 8.17
C ARG A 115 7.11 15.30 9.56
N ASP A 116 7.27 13.99 9.66
CA ASP A 116 7.82 13.36 10.84
C ASP A 116 9.34 13.61 10.89
N PRO A 117 9.87 14.28 11.94
CA PRO A 117 11.29 14.63 12.02
C PRO A 117 12.21 13.42 12.18
N TYR A 118 11.69 12.26 12.59
CA TYR A 118 12.47 11.04 12.83
C TYR A 118 12.46 10.06 11.65
N LEU A 119 11.57 10.26 10.67
CA LEU A 119 11.37 9.36 9.52
C LEU A 119 11.89 9.96 8.21
N ASN A 120 13.02 10.67 8.26
CA ASN A 120 13.72 11.15 7.07
C ASN A 120 14.58 10.03 6.44
N LYS A 121 13.92 9.00 5.89
CA LYS A 121 14.56 7.84 5.27
C LYS A 121 14.28 7.79 3.77
N ILE A 122 15.23 7.24 3.02
CA ILE A 122 15.11 6.95 1.59
C ILE A 122 15.13 5.43 1.43
N ALA A 123 14.35 4.92 0.48
CA ALA A 123 14.36 3.52 0.09
C ALA A 123 14.90 3.38 -1.34
N VAL A 124 15.86 2.48 -1.52
CA VAL A 124 16.33 2.01 -2.84
C VAL A 124 15.91 0.56 -2.95
N TRP A 125 15.26 0.18 -4.05
CA TRP A 125 14.66 -1.14 -4.19
C TRP A 125 14.72 -1.62 -5.64
N THR A 126 14.70 -2.95 -5.81
CA THR A 126 14.61 -3.64 -7.11
C THR A 126 14.06 -5.05 -6.93
N TYR A 127 13.81 -5.74 -8.03
CA TYR A 127 13.39 -7.14 -8.06
C TYR A 127 14.54 -8.06 -8.46
N TYR A 128 14.64 -9.20 -7.79
CA TYR A 128 15.60 -10.27 -8.10
C TYR A 128 14.86 -11.55 -8.51
N LYS A 129 15.45 -12.33 -9.42
CA LYS A 129 14.94 -13.62 -9.88
C LYS A 129 15.90 -14.75 -9.45
N GLY A 130 15.35 -15.90 -9.08
CA GLY A 130 16.13 -17.08 -8.71
C GLY A 130 16.68 -17.05 -7.28
N SER A 131 16.19 -16.14 -6.43
CA SER A 131 16.60 -16.05 -5.03
C SER A 131 16.11 -17.26 -4.22
N LYS A 132 16.93 -17.72 -3.27
CA LYS A 132 16.59 -18.81 -2.35
C LYS A 132 15.48 -18.37 -1.39
N ARG A 133 14.55 -19.27 -1.12
CA ARG A 133 13.51 -19.14 -0.09
C ARG A 133 13.70 -20.22 0.98
N GLU A 134 13.21 -19.94 2.18
CA GLU A 134 13.11 -20.96 3.22
C GLU A 134 12.06 -22.01 2.84
N PRO A 135 12.22 -23.27 3.29
CA PRO A 135 11.26 -24.32 2.99
C PRO A 135 9.97 -24.17 3.83
N GLY A 136 8.88 -24.77 3.34
CA GLY A 136 7.65 -24.94 4.11
C GLY A 136 6.96 -23.63 4.48
N ILE A 137 6.54 -23.49 5.74
CA ILE A 137 5.74 -22.36 6.22
C ILE A 137 6.47 -21.01 6.12
N ASP A 138 7.80 -21.03 6.07
CA ASP A 138 8.64 -19.84 6.03
C ASP A 138 8.95 -19.33 4.61
N GLU A 139 8.48 -20.00 3.55
CA GLU A 139 8.74 -19.62 2.15
C GLU A 139 8.33 -18.18 1.81
N GLY A 140 7.29 -17.67 2.48
CA GLY A 140 6.80 -16.30 2.32
C GLY A 140 7.20 -15.33 3.42
N ALA A 141 8.05 -15.73 4.37
CA ALA A 141 8.50 -14.87 5.46
C ALA A 141 9.16 -13.60 4.91
N THR A 142 8.81 -12.43 5.45
CA THR A 142 9.59 -11.22 5.16
C THR A 142 10.87 -11.27 5.97
N THR A 143 12.00 -11.12 5.29
CA THR A 143 13.31 -11.01 5.94
C THR A 143 13.74 -9.55 5.91
N VAL A 144 14.03 -8.98 7.08
CA VAL A 144 14.57 -7.64 7.23
C VAL A 144 16.03 -7.79 7.67
N ALA A 145 16.98 -7.38 6.83
CA ALA A 145 18.40 -7.58 7.08
C ALA A 145 19.06 -6.23 7.35
N TYR A 146 19.60 -6.05 8.55
CA TYR A 146 20.29 -4.81 8.90
C TYR A 146 21.63 -4.73 8.19
N VAL A 147 21.92 -3.55 7.62
CA VAL A 147 23.22 -3.25 7.01
C VAL A 147 24.08 -2.40 7.96
N PRO A 148 25.42 -2.43 7.83
CA PRO A 148 26.31 -1.51 8.54
C PRO A 148 25.94 -0.04 8.33
N ASP A 149 26.37 0.82 9.24
CA ASP A 149 26.26 2.29 9.13
C ASP A 149 24.83 2.85 9.02
N LYS A 150 23.88 2.14 9.63
CA LYS A 150 22.44 2.47 9.77
C LYS A 150 21.66 2.25 8.46
N GLY A 151 20.92 1.14 8.43
CA GLY A 151 19.95 0.82 7.40
C GLY A 151 19.36 -0.56 7.62
N TRP A 152 18.46 -0.95 6.73
CA TRP A 152 17.91 -2.29 6.60
C TRP A 152 17.50 -2.53 5.15
#